data_AF-A0A6G2DNP9-F1
#
_entry.id   AF-A0A6G2DNP9-F1
#
_cell.length_a   1.000
_cell.length_b   1.000
_cell.length_c   1.000
_cell.angle_alpha   90.00
_cell.angle_beta   90.00
_cell.angle_gamma   90.00
#
_symmetry.space_group_name_H-M   'P 1'
#
loop_
_entity.id
_entity.type
_entity.pdbx_description
1 polymer ?
#
loop_
_entity_poly.entity_id
_entity_poly.type
_entity_poly.pdbx_seq_one_letter_code
_entity_poly.pdbx_strand_id
1 'polypeptide(L)'
;DTFSSKDNRVYNVTLVKDEVVSKESFEERGTMLDASQIASKKAEINPFILPTVEPLSTSGKKDSDFSKVAYYQAKRNLTYKNIEKLLPFYNKATIVKYGNLVNENSLLYQKELLSAVVMKDNQVITDIVSNKQTANKLLLHYKDHSSEKFDLRYQADFANLAEYSIGDSGLLYTPNQFLYHQDSIINQVLPELNRVNYQSDAVRNTLGISPEVKLTELYLEEQFTQTKEHLAENLKKLLSSDAGLV
;
A
#
# COMPACT_ATOMS: atom_id res chain seq x y z
N ASP A 1 4.07 -28.72 49.88
CA ASP A 1 3.45 -28.73 48.54
C ASP A 1 3.70 -27.42 47.83
N THR A 2 4.38 -27.49 46.68
CA THR A 2 4.79 -26.33 45.87
C THR A 2 4.00 -26.36 44.57
N PHE A 3 3.30 -25.28 44.23
CA PHE A 3 2.51 -25.19 42.99
C PHE A 3 3.28 -24.41 41.92
N SER A 4 3.43 -25.01 40.74
CA SER A 4 3.95 -24.41 39.50
C SER A 4 2.82 -24.36 38.48
N SER A 5 2.60 -23.23 37.79
CA SER A 5 1.78 -23.25 36.57
C SER A 5 2.54 -24.03 35.50
N LYS A 6 1.86 -24.99 34.86
CA LYS A 6 2.45 -26.06 34.04
C LYS A 6 2.50 -25.74 32.55
N ASP A 7 2.40 -24.48 32.16
CA ASP A 7 2.18 -24.15 30.76
C ASP A 7 3.52 -23.82 30.07
N ASN A 8 4.17 -24.88 29.59
CA ASN A 8 5.39 -24.94 28.77
C ASN A 8 6.75 -24.79 29.48
N ARG A 9 7.29 -25.93 29.93
CA ARG A 9 8.74 -26.11 30.14
C ARG A 9 9.34 -26.85 28.94
N VAL A 10 10.07 -26.15 28.09
CA VAL A 10 10.83 -26.75 26.98
C VAL A 10 12.29 -26.92 27.42
N TYR A 11 12.82 -28.13 27.31
CA TYR A 11 14.21 -28.46 27.65
C TYR A 11 14.98 -28.70 26.34
N ASN A 12 16.05 -27.95 26.11
CA ASN A 12 16.98 -28.23 25.01
C ASN A 12 18.03 -29.24 25.51
N VAL A 13 17.93 -30.49 25.05
CA VAL A 13 18.91 -31.54 25.35
C VAL A 13 20.00 -31.49 24.29
N THR A 14 21.24 -31.17 24.68
CA THR A 14 22.42 -31.37 23.82
C THR A 14 23.08 -32.69 24.18
N LEU A 15 23.21 -33.61 23.22
CA LEU A 15 23.91 -34.89 23.42
C LEU A 15 25.41 -34.65 23.54
N VAL A 16 25.98 -34.99 24.71
CA VAL A 16 27.44 -35.08 24.89
C VAL A 16 27.74 -36.50 25.34
N LYS A 17 28.19 -37.34 24.39
CA LYS A 17 28.71 -38.72 24.56
C LYS A 17 27.82 -39.65 25.41
N ASP A 18 27.00 -40.47 24.75
CA ASP A 18 26.27 -41.67 25.23
C ASP A 18 25.63 -41.66 26.64
N GLU A 19 25.50 -40.51 27.29
CA GLU A 19 24.70 -40.31 28.49
C GLU A 19 23.95 -38.97 28.41
N VAL A 20 22.65 -39.02 28.71
CA VAL A 20 21.76 -37.85 28.77
C VAL A 20 21.73 -37.37 30.21
N VAL A 21 22.31 -36.20 30.50
CA VAL A 21 22.23 -35.60 31.84
C VAL A 21 21.55 -34.24 31.78
N SER A 22 20.37 -34.16 32.40
CA SER A 22 19.67 -32.91 32.70
C SER A 22 20.39 -32.21 33.87
N LYS A 23 20.84 -30.97 33.69
CA LYS A 23 21.44 -30.18 34.77
C LYS A 23 20.39 -29.21 35.33
N GLU A 24 19.84 -29.50 36.50
CA GLU A 24 18.91 -28.60 37.20
C GLU A 24 19.70 -27.56 38.02
N SER A 25 19.33 -26.27 37.92
CA SER A 25 19.81 -25.21 38.81
C SER A 25 18.63 -24.66 39.62
N PHE A 26 18.69 -24.77 40.95
CA PHE A 26 17.75 -24.15 41.89
C PHE A 26 18.46 -22.97 42.58
N GLU A 27 18.39 -21.78 42.00
CA GLU A 27 18.67 -20.54 42.74
C GLU A 27 17.32 -19.88 43.03
N GLU A 28 16.78 -20.15 44.23
CA GLU A 28 15.65 -19.43 44.82
C GLU A 28 16.15 -18.13 45.47
N ARG A 29 15.75 -16.98 44.93
CA ARG A 29 15.71 -15.72 45.68
C ARG A 29 14.42 -14.98 45.35
N GLY A 30 13.46 -15.01 46.26
CA GLY A 30 12.23 -14.21 46.19
C GLY A 30 12.00 -13.40 47.46
N THR A 31 11.76 -12.11 47.31
CA THR A 31 10.94 -11.31 48.24
C THR A 31 9.49 -11.38 47.77
N MET A 32 8.56 -11.61 48.70
CA MET A 32 7.13 -11.74 48.42
C MET A 32 6.53 -10.36 48.07
N LEU A 33 6.08 -10.17 46.84
CA LEU A 33 5.28 -9.01 46.42
C LEU A 33 3.79 -9.36 46.54
N ASP A 34 3.03 -8.47 47.18
CA ASP A 34 1.59 -8.63 47.44
C ASP A 34 0.77 -8.49 46.15
N ALA A 35 0.01 -9.54 45.80
CA ALA A 35 -0.75 -9.66 44.55
C ALA A 35 -1.87 -8.61 44.40
N SER A 36 -2.29 -7.98 45.51
CA SER A 36 -3.35 -6.97 45.52
C SER A 36 -2.93 -5.60 44.98
N GLN A 37 -1.62 -5.30 44.90
CA GLN A 37 -1.12 -4.00 44.40
C GLN A 37 -0.85 -3.97 42.89
N ILE A 38 -0.67 -5.13 42.24
CA ILE A 38 -0.40 -5.23 40.80
C ILE A 38 -1.68 -5.10 39.98
N ALA A 39 -2.81 -5.61 40.47
CA ALA A 39 -4.11 -5.49 39.80
C ALA A 39 -4.63 -4.05 39.77
N SER A 40 -4.43 -3.30 40.86
CA SER A 40 -4.90 -1.90 40.98
C SER A 40 -4.12 -0.90 40.14
N LYS A 41 -2.81 -1.11 39.90
CA LYS A 41 -2.01 -0.27 38.98
C LYS A 41 -2.22 -0.59 37.50
N LYS A 42 -2.78 -1.76 37.17
CA LYS A 42 -3.03 -2.20 35.80
C LYS A 42 -4.35 -1.63 35.23
N ALA A 43 -5.26 -1.18 36.11
CA ALA A 43 -6.56 -0.61 35.73
C ALA A 43 -6.53 0.90 35.47
N GLU A 44 -5.42 1.60 35.74
CA GLU A 44 -5.34 3.07 35.73
C GLU A 44 -4.48 3.66 34.60
N ILE A 45 -4.07 2.83 33.62
CA ILE A 45 -3.49 3.34 32.38
C ILE A 45 -4.52 3.14 31.28
N ASN A 46 -5.39 4.14 31.09
CA ASN A 46 -6.08 4.30 29.83
C ASN A 46 -4.99 4.43 28.76
N PRO A 47 -4.80 3.46 27.84
CA PRO A 47 -3.80 3.62 26.79
C PRO A 47 -4.14 4.91 26.05
N PHE A 48 -3.15 5.78 25.87
CA PHE A 48 -3.31 7.00 25.08
C PHE A 48 -3.92 6.61 23.73
N ILE A 49 -5.13 7.12 23.45
CA ILE A 49 -5.72 6.98 22.13
C ILE A 49 -4.75 7.67 21.18
N LEU A 50 -4.16 6.91 20.25
CA LEU A 50 -3.34 7.49 19.20
C LEU A 50 -4.16 8.62 18.55
N PRO A 51 -3.57 9.80 18.32
CA PRO A 51 -4.29 10.89 17.68
C PRO A 51 -4.86 10.34 16.37
N THR A 52 -6.18 10.29 16.30
CA THR A 52 -6.84 9.93 15.06
C THR A 52 -6.63 11.14 14.17
N VAL A 53 -5.90 10.93 13.07
CA VAL A 53 -5.86 11.92 11.99
C VAL A 53 -7.22 11.87 11.33
N GLU A 54 -8.19 12.57 11.91
CA GLU A 54 -9.35 12.97 11.16
C GLU A 54 -8.81 13.79 9.98
N PRO A 55 -9.28 13.52 8.75
CA PRO A 55 -8.95 14.40 7.65
C PRO A 55 -9.31 15.82 8.07
N LEU A 56 -8.29 16.67 8.25
CA LEU A 56 -8.51 18.05 8.61
C LEU A 56 -9.43 18.62 7.54
N SER A 57 -10.66 18.93 7.93
CA SER A 57 -11.63 19.65 7.11
C SER A 57 -11.18 21.10 6.99
N THR A 58 -9.95 21.31 6.52
CA THR A 58 -9.66 22.46 5.68
C THR A 58 -10.68 22.40 4.54
N SER A 59 -11.11 23.56 4.05
CA SER A 59 -12.08 23.72 2.97
C SER A 59 -11.86 22.81 1.72
N GLY A 60 -10.72 22.11 1.62
CA GLY A 60 -10.37 21.16 0.55
C GLY A 60 -10.75 19.69 0.72
N LYS A 61 -11.11 19.17 1.91
CA LYS A 61 -11.67 17.79 2.07
C LYS A 61 -13.19 17.81 2.27
N LYS A 62 -13.87 18.62 1.48
CA LYS A 62 -15.30 18.39 1.24
C LYS A 62 -15.38 17.17 0.35
N ASP A 63 -16.06 16.12 0.80
CA ASP A 63 -16.72 15.18 -0.10
C ASP A 63 -17.19 15.98 -1.33
N SER A 64 -16.75 15.58 -2.53
CA SER A 64 -16.95 16.41 -3.71
C SER A 64 -18.43 16.65 -3.93
N ASP A 65 -18.84 17.88 -3.61
CA ASP A 65 -20.21 18.33 -3.82
C ASP A 65 -20.36 18.79 -5.27
N PHE A 66 -21.18 18.06 -6.02
CA PHE A 66 -21.52 18.31 -7.42
C PHE A 66 -22.89 19.02 -7.56
N SER A 67 -23.62 19.25 -6.47
CA SER A 67 -25.01 19.75 -6.50
C SER A 67 -25.18 21.11 -7.18
N LYS A 68 -24.11 21.93 -7.20
CA LYS A 68 -24.09 23.27 -7.81
C LYS A 68 -23.57 23.27 -9.26
N VAL A 69 -23.24 22.11 -9.82
CA VAL A 69 -22.72 21.98 -11.18
C VAL A 69 -23.87 21.89 -12.17
N ALA A 70 -23.72 22.52 -13.34
CA ALA A 70 -24.72 22.44 -14.40
C ALA A 70 -24.97 20.97 -14.82
N TYR A 71 -26.23 20.66 -15.16
CA TYR A 71 -26.68 19.31 -15.54
C TYR A 71 -26.55 18.23 -14.44
N TYR A 72 -26.38 18.64 -13.18
CA TYR A 72 -26.41 17.72 -12.05
C TYR A 72 -27.77 17.02 -11.91
N GLN A 73 -27.73 15.76 -11.47
CA GLN A 73 -28.91 14.94 -11.19
C GLN A 73 -28.72 14.28 -9.83
N ALA A 74 -29.63 14.55 -8.89
CA ALA A 74 -29.51 14.04 -7.51
C ALA A 74 -29.38 12.51 -7.44
N LYS A 75 -30.12 11.78 -8.29
CA LYS A 75 -30.06 10.31 -8.36
C LYS A 75 -28.69 9.75 -8.77
N ARG A 76 -27.81 10.56 -9.36
CA ARG A 76 -26.48 10.18 -9.87
C ARG A 76 -25.34 10.59 -8.93
N ASN A 77 -25.63 11.02 -7.70
CA ASN A 77 -24.61 11.53 -6.78
C ASN A 77 -23.47 10.52 -6.55
N LEU A 78 -23.81 9.24 -6.35
CA LEU A 78 -22.83 8.15 -6.24
C LEU A 78 -22.01 8.00 -7.53
N THR A 79 -22.67 8.05 -8.69
CA THR A 79 -22.03 7.95 -10.00
C THR A 79 -20.99 9.05 -10.20
N TYR A 80 -21.27 10.29 -9.81
CA TYR A 80 -20.29 11.38 -9.92
C TYR A 80 -19.06 11.13 -9.05
N LYS A 81 -19.25 10.65 -7.82
CA LYS A 81 -18.12 10.24 -6.94
C LYS A 81 -17.30 9.09 -7.55
N ASN A 82 -17.95 8.15 -8.25
CA ASN A 82 -17.26 7.07 -8.94
C ASN A 82 -16.48 7.57 -10.17
N ILE A 83 -17.06 8.46 -10.98
CA ILE A 83 -16.38 9.05 -12.14
C ILE A 83 -15.21 9.94 -11.71
N GLU A 84 -15.30 10.64 -10.58
CA GLU A 84 -14.18 11.39 -10.02
C GLU A 84 -12.95 10.49 -9.76
N LYS A 85 -13.15 9.25 -9.31
CA LYS A 85 -12.07 8.27 -9.13
C LYS A 85 -11.46 7.80 -10.45
N LEU A 86 -12.21 7.87 -11.56
CA LEU A 86 -11.71 7.57 -12.91
C LEU A 86 -11.00 8.77 -13.55
N LEU A 87 -11.27 9.98 -13.06
CA LEU A 87 -10.79 11.25 -13.61
C LEU A 87 -10.25 12.18 -12.50
N PRO A 88 -9.23 11.77 -11.72
CA PRO A 88 -8.80 12.43 -10.48
C PRO A 88 -8.36 13.90 -10.62
N PHE A 89 -7.88 14.33 -11.78
CA PHE A 89 -7.38 15.70 -12.01
C PHE A 89 -8.33 16.58 -12.83
N TYR A 90 -9.53 16.06 -13.15
CA TYR A 90 -10.50 16.78 -13.96
C TYR A 90 -11.41 17.68 -13.13
N ASN A 91 -11.91 18.75 -13.77
CA ASN A 91 -12.87 19.64 -13.12
C ASN A 91 -14.24 18.98 -12.93
N LYS A 92 -15.00 19.49 -11.95
CA LYS A 92 -16.33 18.97 -11.60
C LYS A 92 -17.34 18.97 -12.75
N ALA A 93 -17.25 19.94 -13.67
CA ALA A 93 -18.12 19.99 -14.85
C ALA A 93 -17.89 18.78 -15.77
N THR A 94 -16.64 18.36 -15.94
CA THR A 94 -16.28 17.18 -16.71
C THR A 94 -16.74 15.91 -16.00
N ILE A 95 -16.59 15.84 -14.68
CA ILE A 95 -17.11 14.72 -13.87
C ILE A 95 -18.62 14.55 -14.06
N VAL A 96 -19.39 15.64 -13.99
CA VAL A 96 -20.85 15.58 -14.21
C VAL A 96 -21.20 15.22 -15.65
N LYS A 97 -20.48 15.77 -16.63
CA LYS A 97 -20.66 15.41 -18.05
C LYS A 97 -20.52 13.90 -18.28
N TYR A 98 -19.43 13.29 -17.82
CA TYR A 98 -19.22 11.85 -17.98
C TYR A 98 -20.11 11.00 -17.06
N GLY A 99 -20.42 11.46 -15.85
CA GLY A 99 -21.37 10.78 -14.95
C GLY A 99 -22.80 10.68 -15.51
N ASN A 100 -23.20 11.64 -16.34
CA ASN A 100 -24.48 11.60 -17.05
C ASN A 100 -24.50 10.59 -18.21
N LEU A 101 -23.34 10.14 -18.71
CA LEU A 101 -23.24 9.10 -19.74
C LEU A 101 -23.34 7.68 -19.17
N VAL A 102 -23.12 7.50 -17.87
CA VAL A 102 -23.14 6.17 -17.24
C VAL A 102 -24.53 5.54 -17.31
N ASN A 103 -24.62 4.34 -17.84
CA ASN A 103 -25.86 3.58 -17.89
C ASN A 103 -26.34 3.20 -16.48
N GLU A 104 -27.64 3.29 -16.20
CA GLU A 104 -28.22 3.01 -14.87
C GLU A 104 -28.10 1.52 -14.47
N ASN A 105 -27.93 0.63 -15.46
CA ASN A 105 -27.68 -0.79 -15.25
C ASN A 105 -26.20 -1.12 -14.96
N SER A 106 -25.28 -0.14 -15.06
CA SER A 106 -23.85 -0.35 -14.79
C SER A 106 -23.56 -0.42 -13.29
N LEU A 107 -22.58 -1.22 -12.88
CA LEU A 107 -22.12 -1.21 -11.49
C LEU A 107 -21.51 0.14 -11.08
N LEU A 108 -20.97 0.93 -12.03
CA LEU A 108 -20.55 2.32 -11.79
C LEU A 108 -21.70 3.23 -11.35
N TYR A 109 -22.95 2.89 -11.68
CA TYR A 109 -24.13 3.60 -11.21
C TYR A 109 -24.57 3.11 -9.83
N GLN A 110 -24.49 1.79 -9.61
CA GLN A 110 -25.15 1.11 -8.49
C GLN A 110 -24.26 0.94 -7.25
N LYS A 111 -22.95 0.83 -7.44
CA LYS A 111 -21.99 0.45 -6.39
C LYS A 111 -20.90 1.48 -6.22
N GLU A 112 -20.45 1.67 -4.98
CA GLU A 112 -19.31 2.54 -4.69
C GLU A 112 -18.02 1.92 -5.22
N LEU A 113 -17.36 2.60 -6.16
CA LEU A 113 -16.05 2.24 -6.68
C LEU A 113 -14.99 2.58 -5.63
N LEU A 114 -14.04 1.70 -5.34
CA LEU A 114 -12.91 1.99 -4.44
C LEU A 114 -11.65 2.38 -5.20
N SER A 115 -11.32 1.63 -6.25
CA SER A 115 -10.09 1.83 -7.03
C SER A 115 -10.25 1.39 -8.48
N ALA A 116 -9.38 1.94 -9.33
CA ALA A 116 -9.27 1.62 -10.74
C ALA A 116 -7.80 1.38 -11.08
N VAL A 117 -7.48 0.21 -11.65
CA VAL A 117 -6.10 -0.23 -11.90
C VAL A 117 -5.91 -0.56 -13.37
N VAL A 118 -4.89 0.04 -13.99
CA VAL A 118 -4.53 -0.22 -15.38
C VAL A 118 -3.77 -1.54 -15.50
N MET A 119 -4.04 -2.29 -16.55
CA MET A 119 -3.38 -3.55 -16.83
C MET A 119 -2.99 -3.68 -18.30
N LYS A 120 -1.96 -4.49 -18.53
CA LYS A 120 -1.69 -5.16 -19.79
C LYS A 120 -2.14 -6.61 -19.66
N ASP A 121 -3.19 -6.95 -20.37
CA ASP A 121 -3.88 -8.23 -20.31
C ASP A 121 -4.35 -8.55 -18.87
N ASN A 122 -3.59 -9.39 -18.16
CA ASN A 122 -3.86 -9.75 -16.76
C ASN A 122 -2.79 -9.24 -15.78
N GLN A 123 -1.84 -8.43 -16.24
CA GLN A 123 -0.76 -7.90 -15.42
C GLN A 123 -0.97 -6.42 -15.13
N VAL A 124 -0.88 -6.06 -13.86
CA VAL A 124 -0.99 -4.66 -13.41
C VAL A 124 0.20 -3.86 -13.95
N ILE A 125 -0.12 -2.69 -14.51
CA ILE A 125 0.88 -1.68 -14.88
C ILE A 125 1.02 -0.70 -13.72
N THR A 126 2.24 -0.54 -13.22
CA THR A 126 2.59 0.47 -12.21
C THR A 126 3.43 1.60 -12.78
N ASP A 127 4.21 1.35 -13.84
CA ASP A 127 4.91 2.37 -14.61
C ASP A 127 4.08 2.77 -15.83
N ILE A 128 3.13 3.69 -15.62
CA ILE A 128 2.29 4.17 -16.71
C ILE A 128 3.07 5.00 -17.73
N VAL A 129 4.16 5.66 -17.30
CA VAL A 129 4.98 6.52 -18.16
C VAL A 129 5.55 5.70 -19.31
N SER A 130 6.13 4.53 -19.00
CA SER A 130 6.71 3.64 -20.00
C SER A 130 5.67 2.79 -20.74
N ASN A 131 4.51 2.52 -20.13
CA ASN A 131 3.56 1.52 -20.65
C ASN A 131 2.24 2.09 -21.17
N LYS A 132 2.05 3.42 -21.19
CA LYS A 132 0.76 4.06 -21.51
C LYS A 132 0.12 3.58 -22.81
N GLN A 133 0.91 3.33 -23.85
CA GLN A 133 0.37 2.86 -25.14
C GLN A 133 0.02 1.37 -25.15
N THR A 134 0.59 0.59 -24.24
CA THR A 134 0.42 -0.88 -24.20
C THR A 134 -0.65 -1.34 -23.21
N ALA A 135 -1.07 -0.44 -22.30
CA ALA A 135 -2.21 -0.65 -21.42
C ALA A 135 -3.48 -0.93 -22.24
N ASN A 136 -4.15 -2.04 -21.94
CA ASN A 136 -5.31 -2.49 -22.72
C ASN A 136 -6.49 -2.96 -21.87
N LYS A 137 -6.36 -3.03 -20.54
CA LYS A 137 -7.45 -3.38 -19.62
C LYS A 137 -7.49 -2.43 -18.43
N LEU A 138 -8.69 -2.24 -17.88
CA LEU A 138 -8.94 -1.49 -16.65
C LEU A 138 -9.71 -2.39 -15.68
N LEU A 139 -9.16 -2.61 -14.49
CA LEU A 139 -9.81 -3.33 -13.39
C LEU A 139 -10.45 -2.32 -12.43
N LEU A 140 -11.77 -2.38 -12.30
CA LEU A 140 -12.52 -1.62 -11.30
C LEU A 140 -12.81 -2.51 -10.10
N HIS A 141 -12.51 -2.04 -8.89
CA HIS A 141 -12.79 -2.74 -7.64
C HIS A 141 -13.78 -1.95 -6.79
N TYR A 142 -14.88 -2.60 -6.40
CA TYR A 142 -16.00 -1.99 -5.69
C TYR A 142 -15.97 -2.29 -4.19
N LYS A 143 -16.73 -1.51 -3.43
CA LYS A 143 -16.80 -1.61 -1.97
C LYS A 143 -17.34 -2.95 -1.45
N ASP A 144 -18.16 -3.63 -2.24
CA ASP A 144 -18.70 -4.95 -1.94
C ASP A 144 -17.74 -6.10 -2.34
N HIS A 145 -16.49 -5.77 -2.63
CA HIS A 145 -15.44 -6.70 -3.09
C HIS A 145 -15.67 -7.30 -4.49
N SER A 146 -16.70 -6.84 -5.22
CA SER A 146 -16.85 -7.19 -6.64
C SER A 146 -15.83 -6.45 -7.51
N SER A 147 -15.54 -6.98 -8.69
CA SER A 147 -14.64 -6.34 -9.65
C SER A 147 -15.11 -6.54 -11.09
N GLU A 148 -14.84 -5.54 -11.93
CA GLU A 148 -15.11 -5.59 -13.38
C GLU A 148 -13.85 -5.27 -14.17
N LYS A 149 -13.66 -5.99 -15.29
CA LYS A 149 -12.59 -5.72 -16.24
C LYS A 149 -13.19 -5.09 -17.50
N PHE A 150 -12.67 -3.95 -17.89
CA PHE A 150 -13.03 -3.26 -19.13
C PHE A 150 -11.86 -3.27 -20.10
N ASP A 151 -12.18 -3.25 -21.39
CA ASP A 151 -11.20 -2.90 -22.41
C ASP A 151 -10.78 -1.44 -22.25
N LEU A 152 -9.50 -1.19 -22.44
CA LEU A 152 -8.91 0.14 -22.35
C LEU A 152 -8.21 0.44 -23.67
N ARG A 153 -8.44 1.63 -24.24
CA ARG A 153 -7.75 2.05 -25.47
C ARG A 153 -7.13 3.42 -25.23
N TYR A 154 -5.83 3.53 -25.41
CA TYR A 154 -5.10 4.80 -25.33
C TYR A 154 -5.61 5.77 -26.39
N GLN A 155 -5.86 7.01 -25.99
CA GLN A 155 -6.37 8.08 -26.84
C GLN A 155 -5.26 9.08 -27.16
N ALA A 156 -4.82 9.81 -26.14
CA ALA A 156 -3.83 10.87 -26.27
C ALA A 156 -3.20 11.18 -24.91
N ASP A 157 -2.20 12.06 -24.93
CA ASP A 157 -1.75 12.76 -23.74
C ASP A 157 -2.47 14.11 -23.66
N PHE A 158 -3.01 14.45 -22.49
CA PHE A 158 -3.64 15.75 -22.24
C PHE A 158 -3.13 16.32 -20.92
N ALA A 159 -2.56 17.52 -20.93
CA ALA A 159 -1.99 18.16 -19.74
C ALA A 159 -1.03 17.23 -18.94
N ASN A 160 -0.18 16.47 -19.66
CA ASN A 160 0.70 15.44 -19.11
C ASN A 160 -0.03 14.29 -18.40
N LEU A 161 -1.27 13.98 -18.77
CA LEU A 161 -2.01 12.81 -18.32
C LEU A 161 -2.25 11.88 -19.51
N ALA A 162 -2.11 10.57 -19.29
CA ALA A 162 -2.49 9.59 -20.29
C ALA A 162 -4.01 9.38 -20.27
N GLU A 163 -4.66 9.58 -21.40
CA GLU A 163 -6.10 9.41 -21.55
C GLU A 163 -6.47 8.11 -22.25
N TYR A 164 -7.52 7.47 -21.74
CA TYR A 164 -8.02 6.23 -22.26
C TYR A 164 -9.53 6.22 -22.37
N SER A 165 -10.04 5.64 -23.45
CA SER A 165 -11.46 5.27 -23.54
C SER A 165 -11.71 3.92 -22.88
N ILE A 166 -12.81 3.80 -22.15
CA ILE A 166 -13.24 2.55 -21.50
C ILE A 166 -14.25 1.82 -22.40
N GLY A 167 -13.81 0.74 -23.04
CA GLY A 167 -14.60 -0.05 -23.99
C GLY A 167 -15.30 0.83 -25.03
N ASP A 168 -16.58 0.57 -25.24
CA ASP A 168 -17.46 1.36 -26.11
C ASP A 168 -18.45 2.22 -25.28
N SER A 169 -18.17 2.41 -23.98
CA SER A 169 -19.07 3.13 -23.06
C SER A 169 -19.12 4.64 -23.28
N GLY A 170 -18.18 5.19 -24.06
CA GLY A 170 -17.97 6.63 -24.17
C GLY A 170 -17.38 7.28 -22.92
N LEU A 171 -17.02 6.50 -21.89
CA LEU A 171 -16.36 6.99 -20.69
C LEU A 171 -14.85 7.12 -20.90
N LEU A 172 -14.28 8.07 -20.15
CA LEU A 172 -12.85 8.36 -20.12
C LEU A 172 -12.25 7.89 -18.80
N TYR A 173 -11.01 7.44 -18.86
CA TYR A 173 -10.17 7.15 -17.71
C TYR A 173 -8.83 7.88 -17.84
N THR A 174 -8.37 8.48 -16.74
CA THR A 174 -6.98 8.90 -16.56
C THR A 174 -6.41 8.30 -15.27
N PRO A 175 -5.21 7.73 -15.29
CA PRO A 175 -4.47 7.36 -14.10
C PRO A 175 -4.32 8.54 -13.13
N ASN A 176 -4.21 8.23 -11.84
CA ASN A 176 -3.89 9.20 -10.78
C ASN A 176 -2.39 9.54 -10.75
N GLN A 177 -1.80 9.78 -11.92
CA GLN A 177 -0.39 10.05 -12.09
C GLN A 177 -0.18 10.89 -13.36
N PHE A 178 0.65 11.91 -13.25
CA PHE A 178 1.16 12.67 -14.39
C PHE A 178 2.37 11.98 -15.04
N LEU A 179 2.52 12.20 -16.33
CA LEU A 179 3.56 11.67 -17.20
C LEU A 179 4.86 12.48 -17.05
N TYR A 180 5.48 12.41 -15.88
CA TYR A 180 6.77 13.05 -15.63
C TYR A 180 7.94 12.17 -16.06
N HIS A 181 8.96 12.77 -16.65
CA HIS A 181 10.21 12.09 -16.97
C HIS A 181 11.06 11.88 -15.72
N GLN A 182 11.13 10.64 -15.26
CA GLN A 182 11.85 10.25 -14.03
C GLN A 182 13.36 10.04 -14.25
N ASP A 183 13.84 10.10 -15.49
CA ASP A 183 15.23 9.77 -15.84
C ASP A 183 16.26 10.60 -15.09
N SER A 184 15.98 11.88 -14.82
CA SER A 184 16.90 12.72 -14.04
C SER A 184 17.08 12.20 -12.61
N ILE A 185 15.99 11.79 -11.95
CA ILE A 185 16.04 11.24 -10.59
C ILE A 185 16.76 9.89 -10.61
N ILE A 186 16.39 9.03 -11.56
CA ILE A 186 16.97 7.68 -11.70
C ILE A 186 18.47 7.77 -11.96
N ASN A 187 18.93 8.61 -12.90
CA ASN A 187 20.34 8.73 -13.23
C ASN A 187 21.19 9.26 -12.07
N GLN A 188 20.61 10.08 -11.19
CA GLN A 188 21.31 10.58 -10.00
C GLN A 188 21.35 9.56 -8.86
N VAL A 189 20.24 8.84 -8.61
CA VAL A 189 20.08 8.00 -7.42
C VAL A 189 20.53 6.56 -7.65
N LEU A 190 20.34 6.01 -8.86
CA LEU A 190 20.63 4.61 -9.17
C LEU A 190 22.11 4.22 -8.95
N PRO A 191 23.12 5.06 -9.29
CA PRO A 191 24.52 4.72 -9.01
C PRO A 191 24.82 4.57 -7.51
N GLU A 192 24.22 5.42 -6.67
CA GLU A 192 24.41 5.35 -5.22
C GLU A 192 23.70 4.14 -4.62
N LEU A 193 22.47 3.84 -5.04
CA LEU A 193 21.76 2.64 -4.58
C LEU A 193 22.48 1.35 -5.00
N ASN A 194 23.11 1.31 -6.17
CA ASN A 194 23.90 0.17 -6.62
C ASN A 194 25.16 -0.10 -5.80
N ARG A 195 25.65 0.87 -5.02
CA ARG A 195 26.80 0.66 -4.12
C ARG A 195 26.43 -0.04 -2.82
N VAL A 196 25.14 -0.09 -2.48
CA VAL A 196 24.68 -0.73 -1.24
C VAL A 196 24.97 -2.23 -1.30
N ASN A 197 25.67 -2.73 -0.27
CA ASN A 197 25.97 -4.15 -0.10
C ASN A 197 25.19 -4.67 1.11
N TYR A 198 24.51 -5.80 0.94
CA TYR A 198 23.72 -6.45 1.99
C TYR A 198 24.52 -6.66 3.28
N GLN A 199 25.79 -7.05 3.16
CA GLN A 199 26.65 -7.36 4.31
C GLN A 199 27.33 -6.12 4.92
N SER A 200 26.99 -4.90 4.47
CA SER A 200 27.62 -3.66 4.94
C SER A 200 27.14 -3.21 6.33
N ASP A 201 28.01 -2.49 7.05
CA ASP A 201 27.66 -1.89 8.34
C ASP A 201 26.50 -0.89 8.22
N ALA A 202 26.38 -0.19 7.08
CA ALA A 202 25.27 0.72 6.83
C ALA A 202 23.92 -0.02 6.87
N VAL A 203 23.81 -1.17 6.21
CA VAL A 203 22.58 -2.00 6.23
C VAL A 203 22.30 -2.50 7.65
N ARG A 204 23.33 -2.96 8.38
CA ARG A 204 23.18 -3.40 9.78
C ARG A 204 22.65 -2.30 10.68
N ASN A 205 23.20 -1.09 10.55
CA ASN A 205 22.80 0.08 11.32
C ASN A 205 21.35 0.48 11.01
N THR A 206 20.95 0.48 9.73
CA THR A 206 19.56 0.76 9.33
C THR A 206 18.57 -0.25 9.91
N LEU A 207 18.95 -1.52 9.97
CA LEU A 207 18.11 -2.58 10.55
C LEU A 207 18.17 -2.64 12.08
N GLY A 208 19.06 -1.88 12.72
CA GLY A 208 19.27 -1.93 14.17
C GLY A 208 19.87 -3.25 14.66
N ILE A 209 20.66 -3.93 13.82
CA ILE A 209 21.23 -5.26 14.11
C ILE A 209 22.64 -5.11 14.66
N SER A 210 22.86 -5.68 15.86
CA SER A 210 24.18 -5.75 16.49
C SER A 210 25.19 -6.49 15.59
N PRO A 211 26.48 -6.10 15.58
CA PRO A 211 27.52 -6.80 14.81
C PRO A 211 27.62 -8.32 15.08
N GLU A 212 27.24 -8.76 16.28
CA GLU A 212 27.30 -10.17 16.70
C GLU A 212 26.23 -11.05 16.03
N VAL A 213 25.13 -10.45 15.58
CA VAL A 213 24.02 -11.17 14.94
C VAL A 213 24.29 -11.31 13.44
N LYS A 214 24.16 -12.52 12.90
CA LYS A 214 24.35 -12.79 11.48
C LYS A 214 23.12 -12.33 10.70
N LEU A 215 23.34 -11.63 9.58
CA LEU A 215 22.26 -11.22 8.67
C LEU A 215 21.56 -12.41 7.99
N THR A 216 22.20 -13.59 7.98
CA THR A 216 21.64 -14.83 7.42
C THR A 216 20.30 -15.22 8.06
N GLU A 217 20.05 -14.83 9.32
CA GLU A 217 18.78 -15.10 10.01
C GLU A 217 17.59 -14.36 9.39
N LEU A 218 17.83 -13.34 8.56
CA LEU A 218 16.78 -12.63 7.83
C LEU A 218 16.35 -13.37 6.56
N TYR A 219 17.18 -14.26 6.01
CA TYR A 219 16.93 -14.97 4.75
C TYR A 219 16.64 -14.03 3.56
N LEU A 220 17.22 -12.82 3.55
CA LEU A 220 16.97 -11.80 2.51
C LEU A 220 18.09 -11.67 1.46
N GLU A 221 19.19 -12.39 1.58
CA GLU A 221 20.38 -12.20 0.72
C GLU A 221 20.09 -12.45 -0.77
N GLU A 222 19.36 -13.52 -1.09
CA GLU A 222 18.95 -13.82 -2.47
C GLU A 222 18.00 -12.74 -3.01
N GLN A 223 16.97 -12.38 -2.25
CA GLN A 223 15.99 -11.35 -2.65
C GLN A 223 16.62 -9.96 -2.77
N PHE A 224 17.62 -9.65 -1.94
CA PHE A 224 18.39 -8.42 -2.06
C PHE A 224 19.15 -8.38 -3.38
N THR A 225 19.78 -9.50 -3.77
CA THR A 225 20.51 -9.63 -5.04
C THR A 225 19.57 -9.49 -6.22
N GLN A 226 18.43 -10.21 -6.24
CA GLN A 226 17.42 -10.10 -7.29
C GLN A 226 16.84 -8.68 -7.40
N THR A 227 16.57 -8.03 -6.26
CA THR A 227 16.09 -6.64 -6.24
C THR A 227 17.13 -5.68 -6.81
N LYS A 228 18.42 -5.94 -6.57
CA LYS A 228 19.53 -5.12 -7.07
C LYS A 228 19.72 -5.28 -8.58
N GLU A 229 19.56 -6.49 -9.12
CA GLU A 229 19.58 -6.75 -10.57
C GLU A 229 18.48 -5.97 -11.31
N HIS A 230 17.27 -5.91 -10.74
CA HIS A 230 16.12 -5.21 -11.30
C HIS A 230 15.90 -3.80 -10.72
N LEU A 231 16.93 -3.19 -10.11
CA LEU A 231 16.79 -1.98 -9.31
C LEU A 231 16.27 -0.78 -10.11
N ALA A 232 16.72 -0.62 -11.35
CA ALA A 232 16.27 0.47 -12.21
C ALA A 232 14.77 0.36 -12.56
N GLU A 233 14.29 -0.85 -12.87
CA GLU A 233 12.89 -1.12 -13.17
C GLU A 233 12.01 -0.92 -11.94
N ASN A 234 12.46 -1.42 -10.79
CA ASN A 234 11.74 -1.26 -9.51
C ASN A 234 11.68 0.22 -9.08
N LEU A 235 12.76 0.97 -9.28
CA LEU A 235 12.79 2.40 -8.98
C LEU A 235 11.81 3.19 -9.87
N LYS A 236 11.72 2.87 -11.16
CA LYS A 236 10.71 3.47 -12.07
C LYS A 236 9.28 3.20 -11.60
N LYS A 237 8.98 1.97 -11.20
CA LYS A 237 7.66 1.59 -10.68
C LYS A 237 7.33 2.34 -9.39
N LEU A 238 8.31 2.48 -8.50
CA LEU A 238 8.17 3.23 -7.25
C LEU A 238 7.89 4.71 -7.51
N LEU A 239 8.73 5.36 -8.32
CA LEU A 239 8.58 6.78 -8.68
C LEU A 239 7.28 7.05 -9.45
N SER A 240 6.75 6.06 -10.15
CA SER A 240 5.45 6.16 -10.81
C SER A 240 4.27 5.99 -9.86
N SER A 241 4.44 5.18 -8.81
CA SER A 241 3.40 4.98 -7.80
C SER A 241 3.35 6.09 -6.77
N ASP A 242 4.43 6.88 -6.63
CA ASP A 242 4.47 8.06 -5.78
C ASP A 242 3.50 9.10 -6.34
N ALA A 243 2.48 9.44 -5.54
CA ALA A 243 1.39 10.31 -5.97
C ALA A 243 1.97 11.62 -6.52
N GLY A 244 1.46 12.04 -7.68
CA GLY A 244 2.09 13.05 -8.53
C GLY A 244 2.72 14.19 -7.76
N LEU A 245 4.02 14.41 -7.99
CA LEU A 245 4.82 15.51 -7.42
C LEU A 245 3.94 16.78 -7.33
N VAL A 246 3.56 17.14 -6.11
CA VAL A 246 2.84 18.39 -5.77
C VAL A 246 3.86 19.45 -5.42
#